data_AF-A0A950WLK5-F1
#
_entry.id   AF-A0A950WLK5-F1
#
_cell.length_a   1.000
_cell.length_b   1.000
_cell.length_c   1.000
_cell.angle_alpha   90.00
_cell.angle_beta   90.00
_cell.angle_gamma   90.00
#
_symmetry.space_group_name_H-M   'P 1'
#
loop_
_entity.id
_entity.type
_entity.pdbx_description
1 polymer ?
#
loop_
_entity_poly.entity_id
_entity_poly.type
_entity_poly.pdbx_seq_one_letter_code
_entity_poly.pdbx_strand_id
1 'polypeptide(L)'
;MDVVVGTAGHIDHGKTALVKALTGVDADRLPDEKRRGITIDLGFAEMTVDDVHFGFVDVPGHERFVRNMLAGASGIDLVLLVVAADEGVMPQTR
;
A
#
# COMPACT_ATOMS: atom_id res chain seq x y z
N MET A 1 20.72 -0.96 5.78
CA MET A 1 19.98 0.28 6.09
C MET A 1 18.53 -0.05 5.87
N ASP A 2 17.65 0.31 6.80
CA ASP A 2 16.25 -0.08 6.76
C ASP A 2 15.42 1.16 6.44
N VAL A 3 14.51 1.04 5.47
CA VAL A 3 13.65 2.12 4.99
C VAL A 3 12.22 1.60 4.94
N VAL A 4 11.31 2.27 5.66
CA VAL A 4 9.89 1.94 5.65
C VAL A 4 9.18 2.78 4.59
N VAL A 5 8.53 2.11 3.64
CA VAL A 5 7.77 2.71 2.53
C VAL A 5 6.28 2.47 2.73
N GLY A 6 5.50 3.52 2.92
CA GLY A 6 4.05 3.43 2.92
C GLY A 6 3.47 3.65 1.53
N THR A 7 2.51 2.83 1.10
CA THR A 7 1.74 3.15 -0.11
C THR A 7 0.75 4.26 0.17
N ALA A 8 0.30 4.98 -0.85
CA ALA A 8 -0.78 5.94 -0.72
C ALA A 8 -1.47 6.09 -2.08
N GLY A 9 -2.72 6.56 -2.08
CA GLY A 9 -3.49 6.77 -3.30
C GLY A 9 -4.91 6.21 -3.23
N HIS A 10 -5.72 6.60 -4.20
CA HIS A 10 -7.13 6.22 -4.29
C HIS A 10 -7.36 4.71 -4.29
N ILE A 11 -8.57 4.30 -3.89
CA ILE A 11 -9.02 2.92 -4.05
C ILE A 11 -8.85 2.49 -5.52
N ASP A 12 -8.56 1.21 -5.75
CA ASP A 12 -8.39 0.60 -7.08
C ASP A 12 -7.30 1.16 -8.00
N HIS A 13 -6.49 2.14 -7.53
CA HIS A 13 -5.32 2.63 -8.28
C HIS A 13 -4.10 1.67 -8.28
N GLY A 14 -4.26 0.41 -7.84
CA GLY A 14 -3.23 -0.62 -7.99
C GLY A 14 -2.09 -0.62 -6.95
N LYS A 15 -2.28 0.00 -5.78
CA LYS A 15 -1.27 0.02 -4.69
C LYS A 15 -0.76 -1.38 -4.33
N THR A 16 -1.66 -2.29 -3.97
CA THR A 16 -1.35 -3.68 -3.59
C THR A 16 -0.71 -4.46 -4.75
N ALA A 17 -1.21 -4.24 -5.97
CA ALA A 17 -0.66 -4.87 -7.16
C ALA A 17 0.79 -4.43 -7.42
N LEU A 18 1.10 -3.16 -7.19
CA LEU A 18 2.45 -2.63 -7.30
C LEU A 18 3.38 -3.20 -6.21
N VAL A 19 2.93 -3.24 -4.95
CA VAL A 19 3.71 -3.87 -3.86
C VAL A 19 4.02 -5.33 -4.18
N LYS A 20 3.04 -6.08 -4.67
CA LYS A 20 3.24 -7.47 -5.10
C LYS A 20 4.21 -7.60 -6.27
N ALA A 21 4.15 -6.69 -7.24
CA ALA A 21 5.08 -6.69 -8.37
C ALA A 21 6.52 -6.39 -7.95
N LEU A 22 6.72 -5.52 -6.96
CA LEU A 22 8.03 -5.16 -6.44
C LEU A 22 8.63 -6.24 -5.53
N THR A 23 7.80 -6.82 -4.66
CA THR A 23 8.28 -7.67 -3.54
C THR A 23 8.01 -9.16 -3.77
N GLY A 24 7.11 -9.52 -4.68
CA GLY A 24 6.57 -10.89 -4.82
C GLY A 24 5.58 -11.29 -3.72
N VAL A 25 5.31 -10.43 -2.74
CA VAL A 25 4.44 -10.72 -1.59
C VAL A 25 3.02 -10.22 -1.84
N ASP A 26 2.04 -11.08 -1.59
CA ASP A 26 0.62 -10.73 -1.63
C ASP A 26 0.22 -10.09 -0.30
N ALA A 27 0.12 -8.75 -0.28
CA ALA A 27 -0.14 -7.98 0.94
C ALA A 27 -1.59 -8.15 1.45
N ASP A 28 -2.55 -8.39 0.55
CA ASP A 28 -3.92 -8.78 0.90
C ASP A 28 -3.93 -10.24 1.40
N ARG A 29 -4.13 -10.40 2.72
CA ARG A 29 -4.05 -11.69 3.41
C ARG A 29 -5.42 -12.21 3.83
N LEU A 30 -6.40 -11.33 4.00
CA LEU A 30 -7.73 -11.70 4.45
C LEU A 30 -8.51 -12.33 3.29
N PRO A 31 -9.25 -13.44 3.52
CA PRO A 31 -10.10 -14.03 2.49
C PRO A 31 -11.08 -13.05 1.87
N ASP A 32 -11.55 -12.08 2.65
CA ASP A 32 -12.49 -11.06 2.19
C ASP A 32 -11.84 -9.97 1.33
N GLU A 33 -10.56 -9.65 1.54
CA GLU A 33 -9.81 -8.76 0.64
C GLU A 33 -9.74 -9.38 -0.76
N LYS A 34 -9.33 -10.66 -0.82
CA LYS A 34 -9.25 -11.42 -2.08
C LYS A 34 -10.60 -11.59 -2.77
N ARG A 35 -11.67 -11.79 -1.98
CA ARG A 35 -13.03 -11.94 -2.52
C ARG A 35 -13.58 -10.65 -3.09
N ARG A 36 -13.26 -9.51 -2.45
CA ARG A 36 -13.83 -8.20 -2.79
C ARG A 36 -12.94 -7.35 -3.69
N GLY A 37 -11.66 -7.70 -3.82
CA GLY A 37 -10.67 -6.92 -4.56
C GLY A 37 -10.31 -5.60 -3.90
N ILE A 38 -10.45 -5.48 -2.57
CA ILE A 38 -10.12 -4.26 -1.82
C ILE A 38 -9.25 -4.61 -0.61
N THR A 39 -8.28 -3.75 -0.32
CA THR A 39 -7.49 -3.82 0.92
C THR A 39 -8.32 -3.31 2.10
N ILE A 40 -8.41 -4.09 3.16
CA ILE A 40 -9.22 -3.80 4.36
C ILE A 40 -8.31 -3.46 5.54
N ASP A 41 -7.25 -4.23 5.73
CA ASP A 41 -6.27 -4.06 6.80
C ASP A 41 -4.91 -3.63 6.24
N LEU A 42 -3.95 -3.34 7.12
CA LEU A 42 -2.58 -3.09 6.72
C LEU A 42 -1.93 -4.37 6.17
N GLY A 43 -1.40 -4.26 4.96
CA GLY A 43 -0.57 -5.27 4.33
C GLY A 43 0.91 -4.96 4.55
N PHE A 44 1.73 -6.01 4.66
CA PHE A 44 3.17 -5.88 4.85
C PHE A 44 3.93 -6.72 3.84
N ALA A 45 4.99 -6.15 3.28
CA ALA A 45 5.89 -6.83 2.37
C ALA A 45 7.31 -6.29 2.55
N GLU A 46 8.31 -6.99 2.03
CA GLU A 46 9.69 -6.55 2.12
C GLU A 46 10.46 -6.91 0.85
N MET A 47 11.50 -6.12 0.54
CA MET A 47 12.49 -6.44 -0.48
C MET A 47 13.85 -5.86 -0.09
N THR A 48 14.92 -6.46 -0.61
CA THR A 48 16.28 -5.92 -0.46
C THR A 48 16.87 -5.62 -1.83
N VAL A 49 17.40 -4.40 -1.99
CA VAL A 49 18.08 -3.95 -3.22
C VAL A 49 19.36 -3.22 -2.81
N ASP A 50 20.50 -3.61 -3.39
CA ASP A 50 21.82 -2.98 -3.16
C ASP A 50 22.13 -2.68 -1.68
N ASP A 51 21.96 -3.70 -0.81
CA ASP A 51 22.18 -3.64 0.65
C ASP A 51 21.22 -2.72 1.45
N VAL A 52 20.16 -2.21 0.82
CA VAL A 52 19.06 -1.50 1.46
C VAL A 52 17.86 -2.43 1.61
N HIS A 53 17.36 -2.56 2.84
CA HIS A 53 16.13 -3.30 3.14
C HIS A 53 14.95 -2.32 3.13
N PHE A 54 13.95 -2.63 2.32
CA PHE A 54 12.72 -1.86 2.20
C PHE A 54 11.57 -2.65 2.82
N GLY A 55 10.98 -2.11 3.89
CA GLY A 55 9.73 -2.60 4.45
C GLY A 55 8.56 -1.82 3.85
N PHE A 56 7.64 -2.50 3.18
CA PHE A 56 6.44 -1.89 2.62
C PHE A 56 5.25 -2.04 3.58
N VAL A 57 4.54 -0.93 3.79
CA VAL A 57 3.24 -0.88 4.46
C VAL A 57 2.20 -0.53 3.42
N ASP A 58 1.41 -1.51 2.98
CA ASP A 58 0.28 -1.29 2.08
C ASP A 58 -0.93 -0.84 2.89
N VAL A 59 -1.33 0.42 2.72
CA VAL A 59 -2.46 1.02 3.45
C VAL A 59 -3.74 1.00 2.61
N PRO A 60 -4.90 0.76 3.24
CA PRO A 60 -6.17 0.77 2.55
C PRO A 60 -6.51 2.18 2.03
N GLY A 61 -6.87 2.28 0.75
CA GLY A 61 -7.24 3.56 0.10
C GLY A 61 -8.70 3.97 0.24
N HIS A 62 -9.54 3.16 0.90
CA HIS A 62 -10.96 3.45 1.09
C HIS A 62 -11.19 4.27 2.36
N GLU A 63 -12.00 5.33 2.27
CA GLU A 63 -12.43 6.17 3.40
C GLU A 63 -13.04 5.39 4.60
N ARG A 64 -13.62 4.21 4.34
CA ARG A 64 -14.21 3.37 5.39
C ARG A 64 -13.16 2.75 6.32
N PHE A 65 -11.89 2.73 5.90
CA PHE A 65 -10.77 2.11 6.62
C PHE A 65 -9.73 3.15 7.08
N VAL A 66 -10.12 4.42 7.22
CA VAL A 66 -9.22 5.52 7.64
C VAL A 66 -8.51 5.22 8.97
N ARG A 67 -9.15 4.52 9.91
CA ARG A 67 -8.50 4.15 11.17
C ARG A 67 -7.30 3.24 10.96
N ASN A 68 -7.39 2.27 10.06
CA ASN A 68 -6.31 1.35 9.75
C ASN A 68 -5.19 2.09 9.00
N MET A 69 -5.56 2.94 8.02
CA MET A 69 -4.62 3.81 7.32
C MET A 69 -3.82 4.69 8.30
N LEU A 70 -4.47 5.34 9.27
CA LEU A 70 -3.80 6.17 10.27
C LEU A 70 -2.86 5.37 11.18
N ALA A 71 -3.21 4.12 11.50
CA ALA A 71 -2.34 3.24 12.29
C ALA A 71 -1.08 2.85 11.50
N GLY A 72 -1.18 2.68 10.18
CA GLY A 72 -0.05 2.37 9.29
C GLY A 72 0.81 3.59 8.94
N ALA A 73 0.32 4.81 9.20
CA ALA A 73 1.02 6.04 8.82
C ALA A 73 2.25 6.35 9.71
N SER A 74 2.30 5.79 10.92
CA SER A 74 3.41 6.05 11.85
C SER A 74 4.65 5.24 11.48
N GLY A 75 5.82 5.88 11.47
CA GLY A 75 7.10 5.19 11.24
C GLY A 75 7.41 4.92 9.77
N ILE A 76 6.69 5.57 8.84
CA ILE A 76 7.05 5.58 7.41
C ILE A 76 8.17 6.60 7.17
N ASP A 77 9.23 6.19 6.49
CA ASP A 77 10.32 7.06 6.03
C ASP A 77 10.02 7.67 4.65
N LEU A 78 9.36 6.92 3.77
CA LEU A 78 9.05 7.31 2.39
C LEU A 78 7.60 6.95 1.99
N VAL A 79 6.97 7.79 1.18
CA VAL A 79 5.64 7.50 0.62
C VAL A 79 5.72 7.15 -0.86
N LEU A 80 5.11 6.03 -1.23
CA LEU A 80 4.85 5.64 -2.61
C LEU A 80 3.41 6.02 -2.98
N LEU A 81 3.24 7.23 -3.53
CA LEU A 81 1.95 7.72 -3.98
C LEU A 81 1.60 7.16 -5.37
N VAL A 82 0.57 6.32 -5.43
CA VAL A 82 0.14 5.62 -6.64
C VAL A 82 -1.08 6.30 -7.24
N VAL A 83 -0.97 6.63 -8.53
CA VAL A 83 -2.02 7.30 -9.31
C VAL A 83 -2.25 6.50 -10.58
N ALA A 84 -3.47 6.02 -10.79
CA ALA A 84 -3.84 5.35 -12.01
C ALA A 84 -3.88 6.36 -13.17
N ALA A 85 -3.30 6.00 -14.32
CA ALA A 85 -3.15 6.91 -15.45
C ALA A 85 -4.47 7.19 -16.19
N ASP A 86 -5.43 6.29 -16.08
CA ASP A 86 -6.78 6.37 -16.64
C ASP A 86 -7.72 7.27 -15.84
N GLU A 87 -7.58 7.34 -14.52
CA GLU A 87 -8.39 8.22 -13.64
C GLU A 87 -7.67 9.51 -13.21
N GLY A 88 -6.35 9.52 -13.17
CA GLY A 88 -5.56 10.65 -12.69
C GLY A 88 -5.75 10.90 -11.18
N VAL A 89 -5.61 12.16 -10.75
CA VAL A 89 -5.63 12.52 -9.31
C VAL A 89 -7.07 12.55 -8.77
N MET A 90 -7.39 11.55 -7.94
CA MET A 90 -8.70 11.38 -7.30
C MET A 90 -8.71 11.91 -5.84
N PRO A 91 -9.88 12.14 -5.21
CA PRO A 91 -9.98 12.85 -3.92
C PRO A 91 -9.12 12.29 -2.78
N GLN A 92 -9.00 10.96 -2.66
CA GLN A 92 -8.19 10.27 -1.64
C GLN A 92 -6.69 10.37 -1.89
N THR A 93 -6.29 10.86 -3.07
CA THR A 93 -4.90 11.15 -3.44
C THR A 93 -4.53 12.61 -3.11
N ARG A 94 -5.51 13.49 -2.87
CA ARG A 94 -5.31 14.92 -2.60
C ARG A 94 -5.06 15.24 -1.13
#